data_AF-A0AAE1X9P5-F1
#
_entry.id   AF-A0AAE1X9P5-F1
#
_cell.length_a   1.000
_cell.length_b   1.000
_cell.length_c   1.000
_cell.angle_alpha   90.00
_cell.angle_beta   90.00
_cell.angle_gamma   90.00
#
_symmetry.space_group_name_H-M   'P 1'
#
loop_
_entity.id
_entity.type
_entity.pdbx_description
1 polymer ?
#
loop_
_entity_poly.entity_id
_entity_poly.type
_entity_poly.pdbx_seq_one_letter_code
_entity_poly.pdbx_strand_id
1 'polypeptide(L)'
;MFSYNDLDAHLKLCLLYMMLFPKELDIPVRRLQRLWLAEGFVKRPENNDIFQEDVVQGYFDDLVKRSLISVSKLRSDGSPRKCRLLGVLHDLLITKARGISLFHIHQGSVCNKDGPFGKRRLVEYADGNNCSLTPSEYQYLRSYISFNFQKKDTPAKDVAKLLNHMIGKGLGLLRVLDLEGVYKPSLPDNLGDLFHLRYLGLRWTFLDKLPKSVGELSYLETLDLKHTYINRIPPSIWKLKHLRHLSLNEIHLNKDMPLHSHTGSLPKLLTLWGLSVDQDSPIKMV
;
A
#
# COMPACT_ATOMS: atom_id res chain seq x y z
N MET A 1 -4.91 -16.11 -25.04
CA MET A 1 -4.02 -17.07 -24.35
C MET A 1 -2.54 -16.75 -24.57
N PHE A 2 -2.13 -16.35 -25.78
CA PHE A 2 -0.75 -15.94 -26.10
C PHE A 2 -0.25 -14.74 -25.28
N SER A 3 -1.06 -13.68 -25.12
CA SER A 3 -0.64 -12.42 -24.50
C SER A 3 -0.10 -12.50 -23.05
N TYR A 4 -0.42 -13.51 -22.24
CA TYR A 4 0.13 -13.64 -20.88
C TYR A 4 1.48 -14.36 -20.87
N ASN A 5 1.64 -15.39 -21.70
CA ASN A 5 2.87 -16.17 -21.71
C ASN A 5 4.04 -15.34 -22.25
N ASP A 6 3.75 -14.38 -23.14
CA ASP A 6 4.69 -13.46 -23.76
C ASP A 6 5.07 -12.24 -22.88
N LEU A 7 4.55 -12.16 -21.65
CA LEU A 7 4.91 -11.10 -20.70
C LEU A 7 6.26 -11.38 -20.04
N ASP A 8 6.99 -10.30 -19.78
CA ASP A 8 8.16 -10.33 -18.88
C ASP A 8 7.76 -10.81 -17.47
N ALA A 9 8.72 -11.39 -16.74
CA ALA A 9 8.50 -11.92 -15.40
C ALA A 9 7.98 -10.83 -14.42
N HIS A 10 8.47 -9.59 -14.52
CA HIS A 10 8.05 -8.49 -13.67
C HIS A 10 6.61 -8.05 -13.94
N LEU A 11 6.21 -7.99 -15.22
CA LEU A 11 4.84 -7.69 -15.65
C LEU A 11 3.86 -8.80 -15.21
N LYS A 12 4.27 -10.07 -15.31
CA LYS A 12 3.49 -11.20 -14.80
C LYS A 12 3.21 -11.04 -13.30
N LEU A 13 4.21 -10.68 -12.50
CA LEU A 13 4.03 -10.44 -11.07
C LEU A 13 3.06 -9.28 -10.79
N CYS A 14 3.18 -8.17 -11.53
CA CYS A 14 2.28 -7.02 -11.39
C CYS A 14 0.83 -7.40 -11.70
N LEU A 15 0.61 -8.16 -12.78
CA LEU A 15 -0.73 -8.63 -13.16
C LEU A 15 -1.29 -9.64 -12.15
N LEU A 16 -0.49 -10.60 -11.71
CA LEU A 16 -0.89 -11.57 -10.68
C LEU A 16 -1.21 -10.89 -9.36
N TYR A 17 -0.54 -9.79 -9.02
CA TYR A 17 -0.84 -9.00 -7.82
C TYR A 17 -2.25 -8.39 -7.84
N MET A 18 -2.76 -8.03 -9.01
CA MET A 18 -4.13 -7.50 -9.12
C MET A 18 -5.21 -8.51 -8.74
N MET A 19 -4.89 -9.81 -8.74
CA MET A 19 -5.78 -10.87 -8.24
C MET A 19 -6.08 -10.74 -6.75
N LEU A 20 -5.32 -9.93 -6.02
CA LEU A 20 -5.60 -9.63 -4.62
C LEU A 20 -6.80 -8.71 -4.42
N PHE A 21 -7.23 -8.00 -5.45
CA PHE A 21 -8.36 -7.11 -5.38
C PHE A 21 -9.63 -7.87 -5.76
N PRO A 22 -10.78 -7.57 -5.13
CA PRO A 22 -12.05 -8.19 -5.50
C PRO A 22 -12.35 -8.03 -7.00
N LYS A 23 -12.99 -9.04 -7.59
CA LYS A 23 -13.44 -9.01 -8.99
C LYS A 23 -14.29 -7.75 -9.21
N GLU A 24 -14.05 -7.07 -10.32
CA GLU A 24 -14.76 -5.85 -10.74
C GLU A 24 -14.53 -4.60 -9.88
N LEU A 25 -13.67 -4.65 -8.86
CA LEU A 25 -13.30 -3.46 -8.11
C LEU A 25 -12.50 -2.48 -8.99
N ASP A 26 -12.93 -1.22 -9.03
CA ASP A 26 -12.14 -0.16 -9.65
C ASP A 26 -11.00 0.29 -8.73
N ILE A 27 -9.77 -0.03 -9.14
CA ILE A 27 -8.56 0.25 -8.38
C ILE A 27 -8.00 1.62 -8.80
N PRO A 28 -7.71 2.54 -7.87
CA PRO A 28 -6.99 3.76 -8.19
C PRO A 28 -5.59 3.45 -8.76
N VAL A 29 -5.27 3.99 -9.94
CA VAL A 29 -4.00 3.66 -10.65
C VAL A 29 -2.78 4.00 -9.80
N ARG A 30 -2.79 5.16 -9.13
CA ARG A 30 -1.70 5.57 -8.22
C ARG A 30 -1.52 4.61 -7.04
N ARG A 31 -2.61 4.06 -6.49
CA ARG A 31 -2.55 3.06 -5.42
C ARG A 31 -1.88 1.79 -5.92
N LEU A 32 -2.34 1.29 -7.07
CA LEU A 32 -1.79 0.07 -7.68
C LEU A 32 -0.29 0.19 -7.98
N GLN A 33 0.14 1.28 -8.61
CA GLN A 33 1.56 1.51 -8.94
C GLN A 33 2.43 1.58 -7.68
N ARG A 34 1.98 2.29 -6.64
CA ARG A 34 2.71 2.38 -5.36
C ARG A 34 2.82 1.02 -4.67
N LEU A 35 1.79 0.18 -4.77
CA LEU A 35 1.83 -1.19 -4.24
C LEU A 35 2.83 -2.07 -5.01
N TRP A 36 2.87 -1.99 -6.35
CA TRP A 36 3.87 -2.71 -7.16
C TRP A 36 5.30 -2.29 -6.84
N LEU A 37 5.54 -0.99 -6.63
CA LEU A 37 6.84 -0.47 -6.17
C LEU A 37 7.20 -1.00 -4.79
N ALA A 38 6.26 -0.94 -3.83
CA ALA A 38 6.48 -1.39 -2.46
C ALA A 38 6.69 -2.90 -2.34
N GLU A 39 6.09 -3.69 -3.23
CA GLU A 39 6.36 -5.14 -3.38
C GLU A 39 7.70 -5.43 -4.07
N GLY A 40 8.28 -4.45 -4.76
CA GLY A 40 9.53 -4.58 -5.50
C GLY A 40 9.38 -5.40 -6.77
N PHE A 41 8.20 -5.38 -7.40
CA PHE A 41 7.99 -6.04 -8.69
C PHE A 41 8.57 -5.25 -9.86
N VAL A 42 8.89 -3.98 -9.68
CA VAL A 42 9.41 -3.12 -10.74
C VAL A 42 10.93 -3.26 -10.81
N LYS A 43 11.48 -3.52 -12.00
CA LYS A 43 12.94 -3.57 -12.22
C LYS A 43 13.54 -2.22 -11.83
N ARG A 44 14.67 -2.23 -11.12
CA ARG A 44 15.42 -1.00 -10.86
C ARG A 44 16.06 -0.53 -12.17
N PRO A 45 15.87 0.74 -12.57
CA PRO A 45 16.52 1.25 -13.77
C PRO A 45 18.04 1.25 -13.57
N GLU A 46 18.76 0.95 -14.64
CA GLU A 46 20.24 0.97 -14.66
C GLU A 46 20.77 2.42 -14.74
N ASN A 47 19.98 3.32 -15.34
CA ASN A 47 20.24 4.76 -15.35
C ASN A 47 19.60 5.42 -14.11
N ASN A 48 20.40 6.21 -13.39
CA ASN A 48 19.97 6.98 -12.22
C ASN A 48 19.00 8.13 -12.55
N ASP A 49 18.93 8.57 -13.81
CA ASP A 49 18.04 9.66 -14.24
C ASP A 49 16.58 9.23 -14.37
N ILE A 50 16.30 7.91 -14.40
CA ILE A 50 14.96 7.36 -14.57
C ILE A 50 14.38 7.05 -13.19
N PHE A 51 13.22 7.64 -12.88
CA PHE A 51 12.53 7.31 -11.64
C PHE A 51 11.80 5.96 -11.78
N GLN A 52 11.70 5.20 -10.69
CA GLN A 52 10.94 3.93 -10.72
C GLN A 52 9.45 4.15 -11.00
N GLU A 53 8.93 5.35 -10.71
CA GLU A 53 7.58 5.79 -11.07
C GLU A 53 7.37 5.81 -12.58
N ASP A 54 8.38 6.16 -13.37
CA ASP A 54 8.30 6.16 -14.84
C ASP A 54 8.27 4.72 -15.37
N VAL A 55 9.11 3.84 -14.79
CA VAL A 55 9.14 2.41 -15.14
C VAL A 55 7.81 1.74 -14.83
N VAL A 56 7.22 1.99 -13.65
CA VAL A 56 5.94 1.40 -13.26
C VAL A 56 4.78 1.97 -14.08
N GLN A 57 4.87 3.22 -14.53
CA GLN A 57 3.92 3.81 -15.47
C GLN A 57 4.01 3.10 -16.82
N GLY A 58 5.21 2.87 -17.35
CA GLY A 58 5.41 2.09 -18.58
C GLY A 58 4.88 0.64 -18.47
N TYR A 59 5.04 0.00 -17.31
CA TYR A 59 4.43 -1.32 -17.07
C TYR A 59 2.91 -1.26 -17.11
N PHE A 60 2.31 -0.26 -16.49
CA PHE A 60 0.86 -0.06 -16.53
C PHE A 60 0.38 0.14 -17.97
N ASP A 61 1.06 0.99 -18.75
CA ASP A 61 0.69 1.30 -20.13
C ASP A 61 0.83 0.07 -21.05
N ASP A 62 1.84 -0.78 -20.86
CA ASP A 62 1.97 -2.05 -21.61
C ASP A 62 0.82 -3.01 -21.30
N LEU A 63 0.42 -3.14 -20.03
CA LEU A 63 -0.71 -3.99 -19.64
C LEU A 63 -2.05 -3.47 -20.20
N VAL A 64 -2.23 -2.14 -20.28
CA VAL A 64 -3.39 -1.53 -20.93
C VAL A 64 -3.36 -1.73 -22.44
N LYS A 65 -2.21 -1.51 -23.09
CA LYS A 65 -2.03 -1.70 -24.54
C LYS A 65 -2.30 -3.13 -24.98
N ARG A 66 -1.98 -4.11 -24.14
CA ARG A 66 -2.27 -5.54 -24.37
C ARG A 66 -3.69 -5.95 -24.00
N SER A 67 -4.54 -5.00 -23.61
CA SER A 67 -5.90 -5.25 -23.17
C SER A 67 -5.98 -6.25 -22.01
N LEU A 68 -4.99 -6.25 -21.12
CA LEU A 68 -5.00 -7.07 -19.91
C LEU A 68 -5.65 -6.35 -18.73
N ILE A 69 -5.55 -5.02 -18.73
CA ILE A 69 -6.19 -4.13 -17.77
C ILE A 69 -7.01 -3.12 -18.57
N SER A 70 -8.19 -2.77 -18.07
CA SER A 70 -9.03 -1.71 -18.62
C SER A 70 -8.95 -0.45 -17.77
N VAL A 71 -8.95 0.72 -18.41
CA VAL A 71 -9.06 2.00 -17.71
C VAL A 71 -10.54 2.34 -17.57
N SER A 72 -11.05 2.34 -16.34
CA SER A 72 -12.47 2.57 -16.06
C SER A 72 -12.82 4.05 -15.85
N LYS A 73 -11.84 4.88 -15.48
CA LYS A 73 -12.06 6.32 -15.31
C LYS A 73 -10.80 7.12 -15.62
N LEU A 74 -10.96 8.24 -16.32
CA LEU A 74 -9.91 9.23 -16.57
C LEU A 74 -9.99 10.40 -15.58
N ARG A 75 -8.88 11.12 -15.43
CA ARG A 75 -8.81 12.43 -14.78
C ARG A 75 -9.13 13.54 -15.79
N SER A 76 -9.25 14.77 -15.30
CA SER A 76 -9.45 15.96 -16.14
C SER A 76 -8.28 16.23 -17.10
N ASP A 77 -7.08 15.78 -16.75
CA ASP A 77 -5.88 15.85 -17.60
C ASP A 77 -5.77 14.69 -18.62
N GLY A 78 -6.79 13.83 -18.72
CA GLY A 78 -6.78 12.66 -19.58
C GLY A 78 -6.01 11.45 -19.02
N SER A 79 -5.33 11.59 -17.87
CA SER A 79 -4.56 10.48 -17.29
C SER A 79 -5.48 9.41 -16.65
N PRO A 80 -5.09 8.11 -16.67
CA PRO A 80 -5.83 7.04 -16.03
C PRO A 80 -6.02 7.26 -14.52
N ARG A 81 -7.27 7.44 -14.09
CA ARG A 81 -7.63 7.61 -12.66
C ARG A 81 -7.85 6.28 -11.97
N LYS A 82 -8.66 5.42 -12.58
CA LYS A 82 -9.02 4.10 -12.08
C LYS A 82 -8.89 3.06 -13.18
N CYS A 83 -8.51 1.85 -12.79
CA CYS A 83 -8.37 0.72 -13.67
C CYS A 83 -9.04 -0.53 -13.08
N ARG A 84 -9.30 -1.51 -13.92
CA ARG A 84 -9.93 -2.77 -13.56
C ARG A 84 -9.29 -3.92 -14.31
N LEU A 85 -9.04 -5.02 -13.59
CA LEU A 85 -8.64 -6.27 -14.21
C LEU A 85 -9.85 -6.89 -14.92
N LEU A 86 -9.69 -7.32 -16.17
CA LEU A 86 -10.80 -7.92 -16.92
C LEU A 86 -11.27 -9.22 -16.26
N GLY A 87 -12.60 -9.40 -16.13
CA GLY A 87 -13.19 -10.54 -15.44
C GLY A 87 -12.77 -11.91 -15.99
N VAL A 88 -12.64 -12.03 -17.32
CA VAL A 88 -12.16 -13.26 -17.99
C VAL A 88 -10.73 -13.60 -17.59
N LEU A 89 -9.87 -12.60 -17.40
CA LEU A 89 -8.49 -12.81 -16.94
C LEU A 89 -8.43 -13.17 -15.47
N HIS A 90 -9.35 -12.65 -14.66
CA HIS A 90 -9.44 -13.03 -13.26
C HIS A 90 -9.64 -14.55 -13.12
N ASP A 91 -10.58 -15.13 -13.88
CA ASP A 91 -10.89 -16.56 -13.83
C ASP A 91 -9.75 -17.42 -14.40
N LEU A 92 -8.99 -16.91 -15.38
CA LEU A 92 -7.82 -17.59 -15.93
C LEU A 92 -6.61 -17.56 -14.98
N LEU A 93 -6.35 -16.40 -14.36
CA LEU A 93 -5.15 -16.18 -13.56
C LEU A 93 -5.26 -16.73 -12.15
N ILE A 94 -6.47 -16.90 -11.61
CA ILE A 94 -6.66 -17.46 -10.26
C ILE A 94 -6.07 -18.88 -10.14
N THR A 95 -6.18 -19.69 -11.20
CA THR A 95 -5.59 -21.05 -11.23
C THR A 95 -4.07 -20.98 -11.22
N LYS A 96 -3.47 -20.07 -11.99
CA LYS A 96 -2.01 -19.83 -12.01
C LYS A 96 -1.50 -19.24 -10.69
N ALA A 97 -2.22 -18.31 -10.09
CA ALA A 97 -1.85 -17.66 -8.84
C ALA A 97 -1.78 -18.66 -7.67
N ARG A 98 -2.71 -19.63 -7.63
CA ARG A 98 -2.69 -20.74 -6.66
C ARG A 98 -1.44 -21.62 -6.83
N GLY A 99 -1.07 -21.93 -8.08
CA GLY A 99 0.10 -22.77 -8.37
C GLY A 99 1.46 -22.16 -8.02
N ILE A 100 1.58 -20.83 -7.97
CA ILE A 100 2.85 -20.13 -7.63
C ILE A 100 2.90 -19.80 -6.11
N SER A 101 1.88 -20.19 -5.32
CA SER A 101 1.74 -19.89 -3.89
C SER A 101 2.00 -18.40 -3.55
N LEU A 102 1.64 -17.49 -4.47
CA LEU A 102 1.95 -16.06 -4.31
C LEU A 102 1.03 -15.34 -3.32
N PHE A 103 -0.18 -15.86 -3.10
CA PHE A 103 -1.25 -15.22 -2.32
C PHE A 103 -2.17 -16.23 -1.64
N HIS A 104 -2.70 -15.88 -0.47
CA HIS A 104 -3.82 -16.57 0.16
C HIS A 104 -5.03 -15.62 0.22
N ILE A 105 -6.12 -15.99 -0.44
CA ILE A 105 -7.37 -15.23 -0.49
C ILE A 105 -8.30 -15.81 0.57
N HIS A 106 -8.60 -15.05 1.63
CA HIS A 106 -9.59 -15.47 2.63
C HIS A 106 -11.00 -15.14 2.15
N GLN A 107 -11.60 -16.05 1.36
CA GLN A 107 -12.99 -15.92 0.91
C GLN A 107 -13.85 -16.97 1.61
N GLY A 108 -14.30 -16.68 2.84
CA GLY A 108 -15.48 -17.27 3.50
C GLY A 108 -15.56 -18.79 3.76
N SER A 109 -14.83 -19.65 3.06
CA SER A 109 -14.87 -21.10 3.23
C SER A 109 -13.73 -21.75 2.45
N VAL A 110 -13.11 -22.76 3.06
CA VAL A 110 -12.03 -23.63 2.54
C VAL A 110 -10.60 -23.10 2.76
N CYS A 111 -10.09 -23.36 3.97
CA CYS A 111 -8.65 -23.45 4.23
C CYS A 111 -8.11 -24.77 3.62
N ASN A 112 -7.68 -24.76 2.36
CA ASN A 112 -6.86 -25.85 1.84
C ASN A 112 -5.42 -25.71 2.37
N LYS A 113 -4.94 -26.78 2.99
CA LYS A 113 -3.57 -26.92 3.46
C LYS A 113 -2.67 -27.18 2.24
N ASP A 114 -2.15 -26.16 1.55
CA ASP A 114 -1.25 -26.43 0.43
C ASP A 114 -0.08 -25.43 0.29
N GLY A 115 1.13 -26.00 0.26
CA GLY A 115 2.39 -25.37 -0.14
C GLY A 115 3.50 -25.46 0.92
N PRO A 116 4.76 -25.85 0.56
CA PRO A 116 5.90 -25.90 1.50
C PRO A 116 6.38 -24.50 1.96
N PHE A 117 5.84 -23.43 1.40
CA PHE A 117 6.20 -22.05 1.71
C PHE A 117 5.06 -21.34 2.44
N GLY A 118 5.34 -20.79 3.63
CA GLY A 118 4.36 -20.06 4.43
C GLY A 118 3.70 -18.88 3.69
N LYS A 119 2.52 -18.45 4.17
CA LYS A 119 1.66 -17.44 3.52
C LYS A 119 2.40 -16.09 3.38
N ARG A 120 2.83 -15.74 2.16
CA ARG A 120 3.60 -14.50 1.92
C ARG A 120 2.75 -13.24 1.79
N ARG A 121 1.49 -13.36 1.38
CA ARG A 121 0.57 -12.24 1.19
C ARG A 121 -0.84 -12.65 1.57
N LEU A 122 -1.47 -11.82 2.39
CA LEU A 122 -2.75 -12.08 3.01
C LEU A 122 -3.72 -10.97 2.60
N VAL A 123 -4.90 -11.38 2.16
CA VAL A 123 -6.01 -10.47 1.91
C VAL A 123 -7.21 -10.88 2.73
N GLU A 124 -7.75 -9.91 3.46
CA GLU A 124 -8.94 -10.07 4.27
C GLU A 124 -10.14 -9.41 3.60
N TYR A 125 -11.23 -10.17 3.45
CA TYR A 125 -12.52 -9.71 2.95
C TYR A 125 -13.54 -9.73 4.08
N ALA A 126 -14.50 -8.79 4.05
CA ALA A 126 -15.48 -8.53 5.11
C ALA A 126 -16.34 -9.74 5.55
N ASP A 127 -16.40 -10.81 4.76
CA ASP A 127 -17.36 -11.92 4.91
C ASP A 127 -16.75 -13.23 5.48
N GLY A 128 -15.58 -13.13 6.11
CA GLY A 128 -14.93 -14.26 6.76
C GLY A 128 -15.17 -14.25 8.26
N ASN A 129 -16.00 -15.17 8.75
CA ASN A 129 -16.08 -15.54 10.16
C ASN A 129 -14.67 -15.58 10.77
N ASN A 130 -14.46 -14.91 11.91
CA ASN A 130 -13.17 -14.66 12.58
C ASN A 130 -12.11 -15.73 12.27
N CYS A 131 -11.27 -15.47 11.27
CA CYS A 131 -10.24 -16.42 10.90
C CYS A 131 -9.11 -16.28 11.92
N SER A 132 -9.13 -17.15 12.93
CA SER A 132 -8.01 -17.36 13.84
C SER A 132 -6.87 -18.04 13.09
N LEU A 133 -6.20 -17.29 12.20
CA LEU A 133 -4.94 -17.73 11.59
C LEU A 133 -3.95 -18.02 12.70
N THR A 134 -3.25 -19.14 12.58
CA THR A 134 -2.34 -19.57 13.65
C THR A 134 -1.09 -18.68 13.65
N PRO A 135 -0.53 -18.39 14.84
CA PRO A 135 0.70 -17.61 15.02
C PRO A 135 1.90 -17.93 14.11
N SER A 136 1.97 -19.12 13.54
CA SER A 136 3.03 -19.60 12.63
C SER A 136 2.83 -19.16 11.18
N GLU A 137 1.59 -18.88 10.76
CA GLU A 137 1.27 -18.53 9.37
C GLU A 137 1.66 -17.09 9.00
N TYR A 138 1.83 -16.25 10.02
CA TYR A 138 2.17 -14.84 9.92
C TYR A 138 3.67 -14.57 9.75
N GLN A 139 4.53 -15.53 10.10
CA GLN A 139 5.99 -15.36 10.17
C GLN A 139 6.64 -14.89 8.86
N TYR A 140 6.04 -15.19 7.71
CA TYR A 140 6.59 -14.87 6.40
C TYR A 140 5.77 -13.83 5.62
N LEU A 141 4.83 -13.17 6.30
CA LEU A 141 3.92 -12.23 5.66
C LEU A 141 4.65 -10.96 5.23
N ARG A 142 4.58 -10.66 3.94
CA ARG A 142 5.17 -9.49 3.28
C ARG A 142 4.14 -8.44 2.91
N SER A 143 2.87 -8.82 2.76
CA SER A 143 1.80 -7.89 2.43
C SER A 143 0.51 -8.27 3.09
N TYR A 144 -0.15 -7.29 3.69
CA TYR A 144 -1.47 -7.40 4.27
C TYR A 144 -2.36 -6.30 3.68
N ILE A 145 -3.43 -6.71 3.02
CA ILE A 145 -4.44 -5.83 2.43
C ILE A 145 -5.79 -6.20 3.02
N SER A 146 -6.51 -5.22 3.57
CA SER A 146 -7.85 -5.44 4.09
C SER A 146 -8.89 -4.70 3.26
N PHE A 147 -9.93 -5.44 2.84
CA PHE A 147 -11.14 -4.92 2.18
C PHE A 147 -12.34 -4.99 3.13
N ASN A 148 -12.10 -4.92 4.45
CA ASN A 148 -13.16 -4.94 5.46
C ASN A 148 -13.82 -3.56 5.58
N PHE A 149 -14.68 -3.24 4.61
CA PHE A 149 -15.40 -1.96 4.54
C PHE A 149 -16.65 -1.89 5.44
N GLN A 150 -17.11 -3.03 5.99
CA GLN A 150 -18.52 -3.22 6.32
C GLN A 150 -18.94 -2.82 7.74
N LYS A 151 -18.04 -2.43 8.65
CA LYS A 151 -18.43 -2.13 10.03
C LYS A 151 -18.02 -0.73 10.47
N LYS A 152 -18.75 0.28 9.97
CA LYS A 152 -18.62 1.68 10.44
C LYS A 152 -18.91 1.85 11.94
N ASP A 153 -19.44 0.83 12.61
CA ASP A 153 -19.79 0.88 14.04
C ASP A 153 -18.84 0.08 14.94
N THR A 154 -18.00 -0.81 14.40
CA THR A 154 -17.04 -1.58 15.21
C THR A 154 -15.61 -1.36 14.73
N PRO A 155 -14.75 -0.70 15.52
CA PRO A 155 -13.33 -0.55 15.20
C PRO A 155 -12.67 -1.89 14.89
N ALA A 156 -11.80 -1.94 13.89
CA ALA A 156 -11.08 -3.14 13.50
C ALA A 156 -9.95 -3.48 14.51
N LYS A 157 -10.34 -3.98 15.69
CA LYS A 157 -9.43 -4.33 16.79
C LYS A 157 -8.51 -5.50 16.46
N ASP A 158 -8.91 -6.38 15.54
CA ASP A 158 -8.12 -7.56 15.17
C ASP A 158 -6.87 -7.20 14.34
N VAL A 159 -6.89 -6.05 13.65
CA VAL A 159 -5.70 -5.52 12.97
C VAL A 159 -4.58 -5.24 13.97
N ALA A 160 -4.88 -4.65 15.14
CA ALA A 160 -3.88 -4.43 16.18
C ALA A 160 -3.28 -5.73 16.69
N LYS A 161 -4.11 -6.76 16.94
CA LYS A 161 -3.64 -8.07 17.39
C LYS A 161 -2.69 -8.69 16.38
N LEU A 162 -3.05 -8.63 15.09
CA LEU A 162 -2.22 -9.12 13.99
C LEU A 162 -0.88 -8.38 13.94
N LEU A 163 -0.90 -7.04 13.97
CA LEU A 163 0.32 -6.24 13.91
C LEU A 163 1.23 -6.46 15.13
N ASN A 164 0.66 -6.48 16.34
CA ASN A 164 1.41 -6.79 17.57
C ASN A 164 2.06 -8.17 17.50
N HIS A 165 1.36 -9.14 16.95
CA HIS A 165 1.89 -10.50 16.77
C HIS A 165 3.05 -10.55 15.77
N MET A 166 2.92 -9.83 14.65
CA MET A 166 3.99 -9.69 13.63
C MET A 166 5.24 -9.07 14.22
N ILE A 167 5.06 -8.01 15.02
CA ILE A 167 6.15 -7.26 15.65
C ILE A 167 6.81 -8.08 16.77
N GLY A 168 6.03 -8.66 17.68
CA GLY A 168 6.51 -9.34 18.87
C GLY A 168 7.36 -10.59 18.60
N LYS A 169 7.31 -11.16 17.39
CA LYS A 169 8.16 -12.27 16.98
C LYS A 169 9.50 -11.86 16.35
N GLY A 170 9.80 -10.56 16.22
CA GLY A 170 11.05 -10.06 15.65
C GLY A 170 11.18 -10.31 14.13
N LEU A 171 10.06 -10.57 13.45
CA LEU A 171 9.99 -11.05 12.07
C LEU A 171 9.16 -10.11 11.19
N GLY A 172 9.24 -8.80 11.43
CA GLY A 172 8.52 -7.76 10.69
C GLY A 172 8.95 -7.64 9.22
N LEU A 173 8.79 -8.70 8.43
CA LEU A 173 9.05 -8.79 6.98
C LEU A 173 7.98 -8.07 6.14
N LEU A 174 6.99 -7.46 6.80
CA LEU A 174 5.90 -6.77 6.17
C LEU A 174 6.42 -5.55 5.40
N ARG A 175 6.17 -5.55 4.09
CA ARG A 175 6.51 -4.45 3.17
C ARG A 175 5.30 -3.59 2.84
N VAL A 176 4.10 -4.19 2.83
CA VAL A 176 2.85 -3.52 2.49
C VAL A 176 1.84 -3.73 3.61
N LEU A 177 1.34 -2.61 4.14
CA LEU A 177 0.20 -2.54 5.03
C LEU A 177 -0.84 -1.61 4.38
N ASP A 178 -1.87 -2.19 3.79
CA ASP A 178 -2.93 -1.45 3.11
C ASP A 178 -4.27 -1.68 3.81
N LEU A 179 -4.69 -0.68 4.57
CA LEU A 179 -5.93 -0.66 5.35
C LEU A 179 -6.94 0.34 4.75
N GLU A 180 -6.81 0.68 3.47
CA GLU A 180 -7.70 1.67 2.84
C GLU A 180 -9.19 1.30 3.04
N GLY A 181 -9.94 2.22 3.65
CA GLY A 181 -11.37 2.05 3.92
C GLY A 181 -11.72 1.22 5.16
N VAL A 182 -10.74 0.67 5.90
CA VAL A 182 -10.98 -0.01 7.17
C VAL A 182 -11.37 1.03 8.23
N TYR A 183 -12.52 0.88 8.86
CA TYR A 183 -12.99 1.86 9.85
C TYR A 183 -12.22 1.79 11.17
N LYS A 184 -11.58 2.90 11.55
CA LYS A 184 -10.83 3.11 12.79
C LYS A 184 -9.94 1.92 13.20
N PRO A 185 -8.96 1.52 12.37
CA PRO A 185 -8.05 0.44 12.72
C PRO A 185 -7.21 0.85 13.93
N SER A 186 -7.02 -0.05 14.88
CA SER A 186 -6.09 0.18 15.98
C SER A 186 -4.67 -0.12 15.49
N LEU A 187 -3.79 0.88 15.53
CA LEU A 187 -2.37 0.73 15.21
C LEU A 187 -1.56 0.62 16.51
N PRO A 188 -0.60 -0.32 16.61
CA PRO A 188 0.19 -0.47 17.83
C PRO A 188 1.19 0.68 18.01
N ASP A 189 1.54 1.00 19.25
CA ASP A 189 2.46 2.09 19.58
C ASP A 189 3.88 1.86 19.04
N ASN A 190 4.28 0.60 18.89
CA ASN A 190 5.56 0.18 18.34
C ASN A 190 5.49 -0.16 16.83
N LEU A 191 4.59 0.47 16.08
CA LEU A 191 4.48 0.30 14.62
C LEU A 191 5.82 0.51 13.89
N GLY A 192 6.70 1.36 14.44
CA GLY A 192 8.07 1.60 13.96
C GLY A 192 8.95 0.34 13.83
N ASP A 193 8.64 -0.71 14.60
CA ASP A 193 9.36 -2.00 14.55
C ASP A 193 9.11 -2.77 13.24
N LEU A 194 8.17 -2.33 12.39
CA LEU A 194 7.99 -2.85 11.03
C LEU A 194 9.03 -2.24 10.08
N PHE A 195 10.31 -2.48 10.36
CA PHE A 195 11.42 -1.85 9.65
C PHE A 195 11.44 -2.12 8.13
N HIS A 196 10.86 -3.23 7.65
CA HIS A 196 10.77 -3.52 6.22
C HIS A 196 9.59 -2.84 5.50
N LEU A 197 8.72 -2.12 6.22
CA LEU A 197 7.53 -1.51 5.66
C LEU A 197 7.89 -0.41 4.67
N ARG A 198 7.32 -0.50 3.46
CA ARG A 198 7.50 0.43 2.35
C ARG A 198 6.22 1.18 2.01
N TYR A 199 5.07 0.58 2.27
CA TYR A 199 3.76 1.18 2.01
C TYR A 199 2.88 1.10 3.24
N LEU A 200 2.41 2.27 3.71
CA LEU A 200 1.39 2.41 4.73
C LEU A 200 0.19 3.17 4.16
N GLY A 201 -0.86 2.43 3.79
CA GLY A 201 -2.12 2.97 3.29
C GLY A 201 -3.17 3.02 4.39
N LEU A 202 -3.56 4.23 4.80
CA LEU A 202 -4.59 4.48 5.82
C LEU A 202 -5.71 5.38 5.28
N ARG A 203 -5.81 5.51 3.96
CA ARG A 203 -6.82 6.35 3.31
C ARG A 203 -8.23 5.89 3.71
N TRP A 204 -9.16 6.83 3.93
CA TRP A 204 -10.56 6.53 4.29
C TRP A 204 -10.72 5.68 5.57
N THR A 205 -9.75 5.71 6.48
CA THR A 205 -9.83 4.91 7.73
C THR A 205 -10.51 5.63 8.90
N PHE A 206 -10.83 6.93 8.76
CA PHE A 206 -11.39 7.73 9.86
C PHE A 206 -10.52 7.70 11.14
N LEU A 207 -9.22 7.41 10.98
CA LEU A 207 -8.27 7.33 12.08
C LEU A 207 -8.04 8.73 12.66
N ASP A 208 -8.04 8.86 13.99
CA ASP A 208 -7.91 10.14 14.67
C ASP A 208 -6.45 10.49 15.00
N LYS A 209 -5.59 9.48 15.16
CA LYS A 209 -4.19 9.63 15.58
C LYS A 209 -3.29 8.61 14.90
N LEU A 210 -2.05 9.01 14.66
CA LEU A 210 -0.99 8.16 14.16
C LEU A 210 0.03 7.90 15.27
N PRO A 211 0.51 6.65 15.49
CA PRO A 211 1.51 6.39 16.52
C PRO A 211 2.82 7.13 16.22
N LYS A 212 3.51 7.61 17.26
CA LYS A 212 4.74 8.41 17.12
C LYS A 212 5.86 7.64 16.41
N SER A 213 5.91 6.32 16.62
CA SER A 213 6.88 5.40 16.01
C SER A 213 6.76 5.29 14.49
N VAL A 214 5.73 5.85 13.83
CA VAL A 214 5.69 5.91 12.35
C VAL A 214 6.93 6.59 11.77
N GLY A 215 7.52 7.56 12.47
CA GLY A 215 8.76 8.18 12.02
C GLY A 215 10.02 7.31 12.14
N GLU A 216 9.91 6.10 12.69
CA GLU A 216 11.00 5.12 12.80
C GLU A 216 11.00 4.12 11.63
N LEU A 217 9.95 4.15 10.78
CA LEU A 217 9.80 3.31 9.58
C LEU A 217 10.83 3.69 8.50
N SER A 218 12.07 3.26 8.69
CA SER A 218 13.25 3.76 7.98
C SER A 218 13.22 3.52 6.47
N TYR A 219 12.47 2.54 5.99
CA TYR A 219 12.34 2.19 4.57
C TYR A 219 10.97 2.59 3.98
N LEU A 220 10.17 3.37 4.69
CA LEU A 220 8.85 3.77 4.21
C LEU A 220 8.99 4.63 2.95
N GLU A 221 8.35 4.21 1.85
CA GLU A 221 8.35 4.88 0.56
C GLU A 221 7.03 5.62 0.32
N THR A 222 5.91 5.09 0.82
CA THR A 222 4.57 5.69 0.69
C THR A 222 3.85 5.75 2.03
N LEU A 223 3.34 6.94 2.36
CA LEU A 223 2.39 7.16 3.44
C LEU A 223 1.14 7.88 2.91
N ASP A 224 -0.02 7.21 2.96
CA ASP A 224 -1.30 7.78 2.51
C ASP A 224 -2.31 7.88 3.67
N LEU A 225 -2.54 9.11 4.13
CA LEU A 225 -3.43 9.47 5.24
C LEU A 225 -4.66 10.26 4.78
N LYS A 226 -4.93 10.37 3.47
CA LYS A 226 -6.07 11.18 2.99
C LYS A 226 -7.39 10.62 3.50
N HIS A 227 -8.33 11.52 3.78
CA HIS A 227 -9.65 11.18 4.31
C HIS A 227 -9.59 10.37 5.61
N THR A 228 -8.65 10.76 6.48
CA THR A 228 -8.63 10.40 7.90
C THR A 228 -9.04 11.61 8.73
N TYR A 229 -9.09 11.50 10.07
CA TYR A 229 -9.20 12.65 10.97
C TYR A 229 -7.85 13.09 11.53
N ILE A 230 -6.74 12.56 11.01
CA ILE A 230 -5.39 12.97 11.39
C ILE A 230 -5.16 14.40 10.89
N ASN A 231 -5.01 15.32 11.85
CA ASN A 231 -4.69 16.73 11.65
C ASN A 231 -3.31 17.12 12.18
N ARG A 232 -2.56 16.18 12.76
CA ARG A 232 -1.21 16.38 13.25
C ARG A 232 -0.40 15.12 13.00
N ILE A 233 0.79 15.26 12.45
CA ILE A 233 1.73 14.15 12.24
C ILE A 233 2.99 14.34 13.10
N PRO A 234 3.61 13.24 13.58
CA PRO A 234 4.87 13.32 14.32
C PRO A 234 5.97 14.04 13.52
N PRO A 235 6.77 14.92 14.13
CA PRO A 235 7.86 15.60 13.44
C PRO A 235 8.91 14.66 12.84
N SER A 236 9.03 13.45 13.38
CA SER A 236 9.91 12.39 12.89
C SER A 236 9.59 11.93 11.46
N ILE A 237 8.36 12.14 10.96
CA ILE A 237 8.01 11.83 9.56
C ILE A 237 8.88 12.61 8.57
N TRP A 238 9.23 13.86 8.89
CA TRP A 238 10.07 14.72 8.05
C TRP A 238 11.53 14.26 7.95
N LYS A 239 11.92 13.24 8.73
CA LYS A 239 13.27 12.65 8.73
C LYS A 239 13.34 11.32 7.97
N LEU A 240 12.22 10.87 7.39
CA LEU A 240 12.15 9.61 6.64
C LEU A 240 12.91 9.71 5.31
N LYS A 241 14.13 9.16 5.27
CA LYS A 241 15.07 9.27 4.14
C LYS A 241 14.60 8.61 2.85
N HIS A 242 13.67 7.65 2.95
CA HIS A 242 13.18 6.86 1.82
C HIS A 242 11.78 7.25 1.36
N LEU A 243 11.14 8.23 2.02
CA LEU A 243 9.77 8.61 1.71
C LEU A 243 9.71 9.32 0.36
N ARG A 244 8.89 8.79 -0.56
CA ARG A 244 8.68 9.28 -1.92
C ARG A 244 7.31 9.88 -2.11
N HIS A 245 6.31 9.33 -1.43
CA HIS A 245 4.93 9.76 -1.54
C HIS A 245 4.33 10.01 -0.17
N LEU A 246 4.00 11.28 0.10
CA LEU A 246 3.29 11.69 1.31
C LEU A 246 1.95 12.32 0.90
N SER A 247 0.85 11.71 1.33
CA SER A 247 -0.49 12.21 1.07
C SER A 247 -1.22 12.42 2.39
N LEU A 248 -1.52 13.67 2.70
CA LEU A 248 -2.13 14.09 3.97
C LEU A 248 -3.57 14.57 3.74
N ASN A 249 -4.34 14.80 4.80
CA ASN A 249 -5.47 15.75 4.70
C ASN A 249 -4.93 17.17 4.55
N GLU A 250 -5.78 18.15 4.26
CA GLU A 250 -5.35 19.55 4.37
C GLU A 250 -4.96 19.84 5.82
N ILE A 251 -3.65 19.97 6.06
CA ILE A 251 -3.08 20.30 7.35
C ILE A 251 -2.41 21.66 7.27
N HIS A 252 -2.74 22.52 8.23
CA HIS A 252 -2.07 23.80 8.40
C HIS A 252 -0.75 23.59 9.14
N LEU A 253 0.35 24.04 8.53
CA LEU A 253 1.64 24.08 9.18
C LEU A 253 1.66 25.20 10.21
N ASN A 254 1.84 24.87 11.48
CA ASN A 254 2.13 25.87 12.50
C ASN A 254 3.62 26.22 12.47
N LYS A 255 4.00 27.46 12.84
CA LYS A 255 5.40 27.97 12.78
C LYS A 255 6.43 27.10 13.51
N ASP A 256 6.00 26.28 14.47
CA ASP A 256 6.85 25.38 15.26
C ASP A 256 7.20 24.05 14.55
N MET A 257 6.71 23.82 13.33
CA MET A 257 7.05 22.62 12.57
C MET A 257 8.51 22.68 12.06
N PRO A 258 9.32 21.61 12.20
CA PRO A 258 10.74 21.64 11.85
C PRO A 258 11.07 21.79 10.36
N LEU A 259 10.08 22.01 9.48
CA LEU A 259 10.33 22.37 8.08
C LEU A 259 11.22 23.62 7.95
N HIS A 260 11.13 24.55 8.92
CA HIS A 260 11.90 25.79 8.95
C HIS A 260 13.34 25.63 9.46
N SER A 261 13.68 24.45 9.99
CA SER A 261 15.04 24.13 10.41
C SER A 261 15.71 23.28 9.34
N HIS A 262 17.00 23.50 9.08
CA HIS A 262 17.83 22.71 8.17
C HIS A 262 17.95 21.20 8.53
N THR A 263 17.09 20.68 9.43
CA THR A 263 17.14 19.32 10.00
C THR A 263 15.99 18.40 9.52
N GLY A 264 14.97 18.94 8.83
CA GLY A 264 13.82 18.17 8.32
C GLY A 264 13.82 18.10 6.79
N SER A 265 14.71 17.31 6.19
CA SER A 265 14.73 17.12 4.74
C SER A 265 14.21 15.73 4.36
N LEU A 266 13.29 15.69 3.39
CA LEU A 266 12.81 14.48 2.74
C LEU A 266 13.48 14.36 1.37
N PRO A 267 14.70 13.80 1.27
CA PRO A 267 15.55 13.93 0.08
C PRO A 267 15.02 13.19 -1.15
N LYS A 268 14.10 12.25 -0.96
CA LYS A 268 13.53 11.40 -2.04
C LYS A 268 12.07 11.70 -2.31
N LEU A 269 11.51 12.77 -1.74
CA LEU A 269 10.10 13.06 -1.87
C LEU A 269 9.77 13.50 -3.30
N LEU A 270 8.85 12.78 -3.95
CA LEU A 270 8.39 13.04 -5.31
C LEU A 270 6.99 13.65 -5.32
N THR A 271 6.12 13.22 -4.39
CA THR A 271 4.76 13.74 -4.31
C THR A 271 4.41 14.10 -2.88
N LEU A 272 3.95 15.35 -2.69
CA LEU A 272 3.45 15.88 -1.44
C LEU A 272 2.04 16.46 -1.68
N TRP A 273 1.08 16.11 -0.83
CA TRP A 273 -0.28 16.65 -0.90
C TRP A 273 -0.85 16.90 0.47
N GLY A 274 -1.66 17.95 0.61
CA GLY A 274 -2.37 18.29 1.85
C GLY A 274 -1.59 19.20 2.79
N LEU A 275 -0.62 19.98 2.29
CA LEU A 275 0.00 21.02 3.10
C LEU A 275 -0.51 22.39 2.65
N SER A 276 -0.99 23.18 3.61
CA SER A 276 -1.19 24.62 3.46
C SER A 276 -0.16 25.36 4.32
N VAL A 277 0.51 26.33 3.71
CA VAL A 277 1.39 27.28 4.40
C VAL A 277 0.58 28.54 4.64
N ASP A 278 0.56 29.04 5.88
CA ASP A 278 -0.14 30.28 6.21
C ASP A 278 0.48 31.48 5.45
N GLN A 279 -0.35 32.42 5.00
CA GLN A 279 0.03 33.52 4.09
C GLN A 279 0.97 34.58 4.72
N ASP A 280 1.26 34.51 6.01
CA ASP A 280 2.02 35.54 6.73
C ASP A 280 3.55 35.35 6.69
N SER A 281 4.11 34.57 5.77
CA SER A 281 5.56 34.39 5.66
C SER A 281 6.00 34.06 4.22
N PRO A 282 6.75 34.94 3.53
CA PRO A 282 7.31 34.62 2.23
C PRO A 282 8.46 33.63 2.41
N ILE A 283 8.32 32.41 1.90
CA ILE A 283 9.44 31.47 1.82
C ILE A 283 10.03 31.55 0.42
N LYS A 284 11.25 32.08 0.33
CA LYS A 284 12.12 31.89 -0.84
C LYS A 284 12.46 30.41 -0.91
N MET A 285 12.00 29.73 -1.95
CA MET A 285 12.60 28.47 -2.37
C MET A 285 13.96 28.80 -2.99
N VAL A 286 15.04 28.30 -2.40
CA VAL A 286 16.38 28.27 -3.00
C VAL A 286 16.60 26.88 -3.56
#